data_AF-Q65PW1-F1
#
_entry.id   AF-Q65PW1-F1
#
_cell.length_a   1.000
_cell.length_b   1.000
_cell.length_c   1.000
_cell.angle_alpha   90.00
_cell.angle_beta   90.00
_cell.angle_gamma   90.00
#
_symmetry.space_group_name_H-M   'P 1'
#
loop_
_entity.id
_entity.type
_entity.pdbx_description
1 polymer ?
#
loop_
_entity_poly.entity_id
_entity_poly.type
_entity_poly.pdbx_seq_one_letter_code
_entity_poly.pdbx_strand_id
1 'polypeptide(L)' 'MTKAINLPLIKATRLRLGYTNEEMASALGLSGADKYYRREQGEYNFKATELPALSHVLHIPLEKIFT' A
#
# COMPACT_ATOMS: atom_id res chain seq x y z
N MET A 1 -8.97 17.77 10.43
CA MET A 1 -9.29 16.35 10.18
C MET A 1 -8.05 15.68 9.63
N THR A 2 -7.48 14.72 10.35
CA THR A 2 -6.25 14.02 9.93
C THR A 2 -6.69 12.89 8.99
N LYS A 3 -6.40 13.02 7.69
CA LYS A 3 -6.68 11.96 6.72
C LYS A 3 -5.81 10.75 7.04
N ALA A 4 -6.42 9.61 7.35
CA ALA A 4 -5.71 8.36 7.62
C ALA A 4 -5.65 7.49 6.37
N ILE A 5 -4.69 6.58 6.29
CA ILE A 5 -4.60 5.64 5.15
C ILE A 5 -5.58 4.49 5.36
N ASN A 6 -6.32 4.15 4.31
CA ASN A 6 -7.27 3.03 4.28
C ASN A 6 -6.56 1.69 4.07
N LEU A 7 -5.91 1.19 5.13
CA LEU A 7 -5.21 -0.11 5.11
C LEU A 7 -6.13 -1.30 4.73
N PRO A 8 -7.39 -1.38 5.20
CA PRO A 8 -8.31 -2.43 4.77
C PRO A 8 -8.56 -2.45 3.26
N LEU A 9 -8.74 -1.27 2.64
CA LEU A 9 -8.91 -1.15 1.19
C LEU A 9 -7.67 -1.62 0.43
N ILE A 10 -6.48 -1.22 0.89
CA ILE A 10 -5.20 -1.62 0.30
C ILE A 10 -5.06 -3.14 0.32
N LYS A 11 -5.24 -3.77 1.49
CA LYS A 11 -5.13 -5.21 1.67
C LYS A 11 -6.13 -5.98 0.81
N ALA A 12 -7.41 -5.57 0.83
CA ALA A 12 -8.45 -6.20 0.04
C ALA A 12 -8.16 -6.10 -1.46
N THR A 13 -7.68 -4.95 -1.92
CA THR A 13 -7.36 -4.74 -3.34
C THR A 13 -6.14 -5.56 -3.77
N ARG A 14 -5.07 -5.57 -2.96
CA ARG A 14 -3.88 -6.40 -3.21
C ARG A 14 -4.26 -7.87 -3.39
N LEU A 15 -5.06 -8.42 -2.45
CA LEU A 15 -5.51 -9.80 -2.50
C LEU A 15 -6.38 -10.09 -3.73
N ARG A 16 -7.28 -9.16 -4.08
CA ARG A 16 -8.14 -9.28 -5.29
C ARG A 16 -7.32 -9.29 -6.58
N LEU A 17 -6.23 -8.55 -6.63
CA LEU A 17 -5.31 -8.51 -7.78
C LEU A 17 -4.29 -9.66 -7.78
N GLY A 18 -4.25 -10.46 -6.71
CA GLY A 18 -3.34 -11.62 -6.61
C GLY A 18 -1.91 -11.27 -6.26
N TYR A 19 -1.62 -10.04 -5.84
CA TYR A 19 -0.26 -9.61 -5.52
C TYR A 19 0.22 -10.17 -4.18
N THR A 20 1.42 -10.73 -4.21
CA THR A 20 2.20 -11.09 -3.03
C THR A 20 2.79 -9.86 -2.35
N ASN A 21 3.23 -9.99 -1.11
CA ASN A 21 3.91 -8.90 -0.41
C ASN A 21 5.25 -8.55 -1.06
N GLU A 22 5.92 -9.51 -1.71
CA GLU A 22 7.22 -9.31 -2.38
C GLU A 22 7.06 -8.50 -3.67
N GLU A 23 6.01 -8.79 -4.46
CA GLU A 23 5.67 -7.99 -5.65
C GLU A 23 5.32 -6.56 -5.29
N MET A 24 4.54 -6.37 -4.21
CA MET A 24 4.24 -5.03 -3.72
C MET A 24 5.48 -4.30 -3.21
N ALA A 25 6.35 -4.99 -2.45
CA ALA A 25 7.60 -4.41 -1.99
C ALA A 25 8.46 -3.94 -3.18
N SER A 26 8.62 -4.80 -4.19
CA SER A 26 9.36 -4.48 -5.42
C SER A 26 8.78 -3.26 -6.13
N ALA A 27 7.45 -3.20 -6.28
CA ALA A 27 6.78 -2.11 -6.97
C ALA A 27 6.84 -0.78 -6.21
N LEU A 28 6.97 -0.82 -4.88
CA LEU A 28 7.14 0.36 -4.02
C LEU A 28 8.61 0.73 -3.79
N GLY A 29 9.57 0.00 -4.38
CA GLY A 29 11.01 0.21 -4.16
C GLY A 29 11.47 -0.11 -2.73
N LEU A 30 10.78 -1.02 -2.06
CA LEU A 30 11.13 -1.50 -0.72
C LEU A 30 12.10 -2.67 -0.81
N SER A 31 12.92 -2.84 0.23
CA SER A 31 13.98 -3.86 0.27
C SER A 31 13.50 -5.30 0.53
N GLY A 32 12.18 -5.53 0.63
CA GLY A 32 11.63 -6.88 0.85
C GLY A 32 10.18 -6.90 1.34
N ALA A 33 9.54 -8.07 1.24
CA ALA A 33 8.15 -8.31 1.62
C ALA A 33 7.79 -7.88 3.06
N ASP A 34 8.70 -8.03 4.03
CA ASP A 34 8.47 -7.64 5.42
C ASP A 34 8.17 -6.14 5.55
N LYS A 35 8.86 -5.31 4.76
CA LYS A 35 8.69 -3.85 4.76
C LYS A 35 7.31 -3.45 4.25
N TYR A 36 6.83 -4.13 3.21
CA TYR A 36 5.47 -3.91 2.72
C TYR A 36 4.45 -4.41 3.75
N TYR A 37 4.63 -5.63 4.27
CA TYR A 37 3.72 -6.24 5.23
C TYR A 37 3.47 -5.36 6.46
N ARG A 38 4.53 -4.80 7.07
CA ARG A 38 4.43 -3.89 8.22
C ARG A 38 3.63 -2.63 7.91
N ARG A 39 3.70 -2.11 6.68
CA ARG A 39 2.90 -0.96 6.25
C ARG A 39 1.43 -1.32 6.11
N GLU A 40 1.15 -2.46 5.48
CA GLU A 40 -0.22 -2.96 5.33
C GLU A 40 -0.87 -3.33 6.67
N GLN A 41 -0.09 -3.76 7.68
CA GLN A 41 -0.57 -3.98 9.04
C GLN A 41 -0.70 -2.69 9.87
N GLY A 42 -0.17 -1.57 9.39
CA GLY A 42 -0.19 -0.29 10.11
C GLY A 42 0.87 -0.16 11.20
N GLU A 43 1.84 -1.10 11.27
CA GLU A 43 3.01 -0.95 12.14
C GLU A 43 3.88 0.23 11.68
N TYR A 44 3.98 0.43 10.36
CA TYR A 44 4.63 1.59 9.74
C TYR A 44 3.66 2.33 8.83
N ASN A 45 3.81 3.65 8.74
CA ASN A 45 3.06 4.43 7.77
C ASN A 45 3.69 4.31 6.37
N PHE A 46 2.85 4.29 5.33
CA PHE A 46 3.33 4.53 3.98
C PHE A 46 3.91 5.94 3.89
N LYS A 47 5.07 6.06 3.25
CA LYS A 47 5.69 7.36 3.00
C LYS A 47 4.97 8.06 1.86
N ALA A 48 4.96 9.39 1.86
CA ALA A 48 4.37 10.18 0.76
C ALA A 48 4.93 9.80 -0.62
N THR A 49 6.21 9.41 -0.69
CA THR A 49 6.87 8.95 -1.92
C THR A 49 6.38 7.58 -2.41
N GLU A 50 5.82 6.76 -1.54
CA GLU A 50 5.31 5.41 -1.86
C GLU A 50 3.86 5.46 -2.36
N LEU A 51 3.09 6.50 -2.01
CA LEU A 51 1.66 6.59 -2.31
C LEU A 51 1.34 6.63 -3.82
N PRO A 52 2.10 7.35 -4.68
CA PRO A 52 1.85 7.30 -6.12
C PRO A 52 2.08 5.91 -6.70
N ALA A 53 3.14 5.21 -6.28
CA ALA A 53 3.42 3.84 -6.71
C ALA A 53 2.33 2.88 -6.24
N LEU A 54 1.90 3.00 -4.99
CA LEU A 54 0.81 2.21 -4.41
C LEU A 54 -0.52 2.41 -5.18
N SER A 55 -0.85 3.68 -5.48
CA SER A 55 -2.03 4.05 -6.28
C SER A 55 -2.00 3.43 -7.66
N HIS A 56 -0.84 3.46 -8.32
CA HIS A 56 -0.65 2.90 -9.65
C HIS A 56 -0.79 1.36 -9.67
N VAL A 57 -0.09 0.66 -8.77
CA VAL A 57 -0.08 -0.81 -8.71
C VAL A 57 -1.44 -1.39 -8.33
N LEU A 58 -2.14 -0.75 -7.41
CA LEU A 58 -3.45 -1.23 -6.95
C LEU A 58 -4.61 -0.71 -7.80
N HIS A 59 -4.34 0.16 -8.78
CA HIS A 59 -5.35 0.86 -9.58
C HIS A 59 -6.40 1.57 -8.71
N ILE A 60 -5.96 2.13 -7.57
CA ILE A 60 -6.79 2.90 -6.65
C ILE A 60 -6.47 4.38 -6.87
N PRO A 61 -7.44 5.25 -7.18
CA PRO A 61 -7.22 6.69 -7.20
C PRO A 61 -6.64 7.16 -5.86
N LEU A 62 -5.58 7.96 -5.90
CA LEU A 62 -4.86 8.41 -4.71
C LEU A 62 -5.79 9.01 -3.63
N GLU A 63 -6.82 9.73 -4.04
CA GLU A 63 -7.85 10.30 -3.16
C GLU A 63 -8.64 9.25 -2.35
N LYS A 64 -8.84 8.04 -2.90
CA LYS A 64 -9.55 6.93 -2.24
C LYS A 64 -8.66 6.12 -1.30
N ILE A 65 -7.35 6.34 -1.33
CA ILE A 65 -6.41 5.73 -0.37
C ILE A 65 -6.61 6.31 1.03
N PHE A 66 -7.19 7.51 1.13
CA PHE A 66 -7.39 8.18 2.41
C PHE A 66 -8.84 8.01 2.93
N THR A 67 -8.99 7.94 4.25
CA THR A 67 -10.26 8.03 4.99
C THR A 67 -10.36 9.34 5.75
#